data_AF-A0A1M3K9E5-F1
#
_entry.id   AF-A0A1M3K9E5-F1
#
_cell.length_a   1.000
_cell.length_b   1.000
_cell.length_c   1.000
_cell.angle_alpha   90.00
_cell.angle_beta   90.00
_cell.angle_gamma   90.00
#
_symmetry.space_group_name_H-M   'P 1'
#
loop_
_entity.id
_entity.type
_entity.pdbx_description
1 polymer ?
#
loop_
_entity_poly.entity_id
_entity_poly.type
_entity_poly.pdbx_seq_one_letter_code
_entity_poly.pdbx_strand_id
1 'polypeptide(L)'
;MFANRFRTQRINHPGYSIMDGYNMMGGFNTMASLGNNTSDDVNPLTVDQAKQAVEGYLKNLNNSDLELKEIMIFDNNAYARIVEKSTAIGAMELLVDPSTLSVYPEYGPNMMWNQKYGHMGGYGMLGGMFRKSSDSSQMSVTPEEALQIAQQYLDQQFPGYKTAADADPFYGYYTIDIMKDGRPTGMLSVNGYNGQVYLHTWHGAFIEMWE
;
A
#
# COMPACT_ATOMS: atom_id res chain seq x y z
N MET A 1 -2.77 31.85 -53.45
CA MET A 1 -2.77 30.52 -52.82
C MET A 1 -3.64 30.57 -51.57
N PHE A 2 -4.32 29.46 -51.30
CA PHE A 2 -5.47 29.30 -50.42
C PHE A 2 -5.14 29.25 -48.91
N ALA A 3 -6.21 29.47 -48.14
CA ALA A 3 -6.61 28.74 -46.91
C ALA A 3 -6.12 29.17 -45.51
N ASN A 4 -7.09 29.72 -44.78
CA ASN A 4 -7.65 29.29 -43.49
C ASN A 4 -6.86 29.34 -42.18
N ARG A 5 -7.56 29.97 -41.22
CA ARG A 5 -7.37 29.95 -39.77
C ARG A 5 -7.45 28.52 -39.22
N PHE A 6 -6.62 28.21 -38.23
CA PHE A 6 -7.07 27.48 -37.04
C PHE A 6 -6.44 28.08 -35.79
N ARG A 7 -7.32 28.53 -34.89
CA ARG A 7 -7.03 28.71 -33.45
C ARG A 7 -6.65 27.34 -32.90
N THR A 8 -5.50 27.22 -32.26
CA THR A 8 -5.31 26.25 -31.18
C THR A 8 -5.55 26.98 -29.87
N GLN A 9 -6.59 26.54 -29.17
CA GLN A 9 -6.89 26.93 -27.81
C GLN A 9 -5.68 26.58 -26.93
N ARG A 10 -5.21 27.57 -26.16
CA ARG A 10 -4.44 27.31 -24.96
C ARG A 10 -5.35 26.53 -24.02
N ILE A 11 -5.07 25.26 -23.81
CA ILE A 11 -5.59 24.55 -22.64
C ILE A 11 -4.73 25.04 -21.48
N ASN A 12 -5.24 26.07 -20.80
CA ASN A 12 -4.84 26.39 -19.45
C ASN A 12 -5.20 25.18 -18.59
N HIS A 13 -4.25 24.31 -18.26
CA HIS A 13 -4.35 23.58 -17.01
C HIS A 13 -4.11 24.62 -15.91
N PRO A 14 -5.10 24.89 -15.03
CA PRO A 14 -4.85 25.72 -13.87
C PRO A 14 -3.75 25.01 -13.07
N GLY A 15 -2.66 25.72 -12.83
CA GLY A 15 -1.58 25.23 -12.00
C GLY A 15 -2.15 24.75 -10.67
N TYR A 16 -1.92 23.48 -10.37
CA TYR A 16 -1.97 23.02 -9.00
C TYR A 16 -0.82 23.74 -8.29
N SER A 17 -1.13 24.91 -7.71
CA SER A 17 -0.39 25.41 -6.57
C SER A 17 -0.53 24.35 -5.48
N ILE A 18 0.46 23.45 -5.42
CA ILE A 18 0.70 22.61 -4.25
C ILE A 18 1.23 23.58 -3.19
N MET A 19 0.30 24.28 -2.55
CA MET A 19 0.53 25.06 -1.34
C MET A 19 0.83 24.07 -0.21
N ASP A 20 2.10 24.04 0.19
CA ASP A 20 2.60 23.91 1.56
C ASP A 20 1.56 23.47 2.62
N GLY A 21 1.29 22.16 2.67
CA GLY A 21 0.44 21.55 3.69
C GLY A 21 0.92 20.18 4.19
N TYR A 22 2.07 19.69 3.73
CA TYR A 22 2.64 18.42 4.18
C TYR A 22 3.61 18.66 5.33
N ASN A 23 3.08 18.95 6.51
CA ASN A 23 3.83 18.86 7.76
C ASN A 23 2.87 18.84 8.95
N MET A 24 2.19 17.71 9.18
CA MET A 24 1.69 17.33 10.51
C MET A 24 1.60 15.80 10.63
N MET A 25 2.75 15.13 10.62
CA MET A 25 3.00 13.89 11.36
C MET A 25 4.53 13.71 11.42
N GLY A 26 5.11 14.38 12.42
CA GLY A 26 6.35 14.00 13.11
C GLY A 26 7.52 13.56 12.25
N GLY A 27 8.38 14.52 11.91
CA GLY A 27 9.77 14.24 11.62
C GLY A 27 10.41 13.45 12.76
N PHE A 28 10.57 12.16 12.54
CA PHE A 28 11.60 11.35 13.18
C PHE A 28 12.52 10.88 12.08
N ASN A 29 13.80 10.87 12.41
CA ASN A 29 14.89 10.36 11.59
C ASN A 29 14.77 8.82 11.50
N THR A 30 13.70 8.29 10.89
CA THR A 30 13.24 6.90 11.03
C THR A 30 13.87 5.91 10.06
N MET A 31 14.62 6.33 9.05
CA MET A 31 15.29 5.35 8.17
C MET A 31 16.45 4.64 8.89
N ALA A 32 17.17 5.32 9.79
CA ALA A 32 18.12 4.67 10.69
C ALA A 32 17.43 3.79 11.76
N SER A 33 16.11 3.96 11.92
CA SER A 33 15.21 3.12 12.70
C SER A 33 14.51 2.03 11.87
N LEU A 34 14.78 1.91 10.56
CA LEU A 34 14.48 0.69 9.78
C LEU A 34 15.48 -0.44 10.08
N GLY A 35 16.45 -0.21 10.97
CA GLY A 35 17.45 -1.21 11.36
C GLY A 35 17.84 -1.18 12.83
N ASN A 36 17.07 -0.55 13.72
CA ASN A 36 17.41 -0.43 15.15
C ASN A 36 16.19 -0.42 16.08
N ASN A 37 15.20 -1.29 15.84
CA ASN A 37 14.27 -1.70 16.89
C ASN A 37 14.34 -3.21 17.00
N THR A 38 15.47 -3.74 17.45
CA THR A 38 15.51 -5.13 17.86
C THR A 38 14.73 -5.23 19.18
N SER A 39 13.48 -5.67 19.10
CA SER A 39 12.92 -6.44 20.21
C SER A 39 13.78 -7.69 20.33
N ASP A 40 14.80 -7.64 21.17
CA ASP A 40 15.92 -8.60 21.31
C ASP A 40 15.52 -10.06 21.65
N ASP A 41 14.23 -10.44 21.57
CA ASP A 41 13.72 -11.74 21.97
C ASP A 41 12.73 -12.41 21.01
N VAL A 42 12.45 -11.83 19.83
CA VAL A 42 11.52 -12.45 18.87
C VAL A 42 12.25 -12.83 17.59
N ASN A 43 12.29 -14.14 17.30
CA ASN A 43 12.83 -14.64 16.04
C ASN A 43 11.89 -14.23 14.90
N PRO A 44 12.40 -13.67 13.79
CA PRO A 44 11.59 -13.40 12.62
C PRO A 44 10.90 -14.66 12.09
N LEU A 45 9.73 -14.46 11.47
CA LEU A 45 8.99 -15.55 10.84
C LEU A 45 9.73 -16.07 9.61
N THR A 46 9.56 -17.36 9.33
CA THR A 46 9.82 -17.89 7.99
C THR A 46 8.62 -17.64 7.07
N VAL A 47 8.86 -17.61 5.76
CA VAL A 47 7.80 -17.56 4.75
C VAL A 47 6.76 -18.67 4.98
N ASP A 48 7.18 -19.90 5.29
CA ASP A 48 6.27 -21.02 5.50
C ASP A 48 5.35 -20.82 6.72
N GLN A 49 5.86 -20.28 7.82
CA GLN A 49 5.05 -19.96 9.00
C GLN A 49 4.02 -18.87 8.70
N ALA A 50 4.44 -17.80 8.03
CA ALA A 50 3.54 -16.72 7.63
C ALA A 50 2.45 -17.23 6.66
N LYS A 51 2.83 -18.05 5.68
CA LYS A 51 1.91 -18.67 4.72
C LYS A 51 0.88 -19.54 5.41
N GLN A 52 1.31 -20.42 6.31
CA GLN A 52 0.41 -21.28 7.05
C GLN A 52 -0.60 -20.47 7.90
N ALA A 53 -0.14 -19.41 8.57
CA ALA A 53 -1.00 -18.54 9.37
C ALA A 53 -2.06 -17.84 8.50
N VAL A 54 -1.63 -17.24 7.40
CA VAL A 54 -2.50 -16.51 6.46
C VAL A 54 -3.49 -17.45 5.76
N GLU A 55 -3.07 -18.64 5.34
CA GLU A 55 -3.98 -19.65 4.79
C GLU A 55 -5.06 -20.08 5.81
N GLY A 56 -4.69 -20.17 7.09
CA GLY A 56 -5.64 -20.39 8.18
C GLY A 56 -6.67 -19.26 8.30
N TYR A 57 -6.21 -18.01 8.22
CA TYR A 57 -7.06 -16.83 8.22
C TYR A 57 -8.04 -16.82 7.03
N LEU A 58 -7.55 -17.07 5.80
CA LEU A 58 -8.38 -17.09 4.60
C LEU A 58 -9.44 -18.20 4.64
N LYS A 59 -9.10 -19.38 5.17
CA LYS A 59 -10.08 -20.47 5.38
C LYS A 59 -11.23 -20.02 6.28
N ASN A 60 -10.96 -19.25 7.33
CA ASN A 60 -11.98 -18.74 8.24
C ASN A 60 -12.89 -17.68 7.59
N LEU A 61 -12.36 -16.87 6.66
CA LEU A 61 -13.17 -15.95 5.87
C LEU A 61 -14.16 -16.68 4.93
N ASN A 62 -13.85 -17.94 4.58
CA ASN A 62 -14.67 -18.78 3.72
C ASN A 62 -15.09 -18.09 2.40
N ASN A 63 -14.17 -17.29 1.84
CA ASN A 63 -14.37 -16.62 0.57
C ASN A 63 -13.45 -17.22 -0.49
N SER A 64 -14.04 -17.98 -1.41
CA SER A 64 -13.29 -18.68 -2.45
C SER A 64 -12.73 -17.77 -3.52
N ASP A 65 -13.01 -16.46 -3.51
CA ASP A 65 -12.41 -15.50 -4.44
C ASP A 65 -11.10 -14.90 -3.90
N LEU A 66 -10.76 -15.11 -2.62
CA LEU A 66 -9.54 -14.57 -2.03
C LEU A 66 -8.37 -15.56 -2.16
N GLU A 67 -7.19 -15.03 -2.47
CA GLU A 67 -5.94 -15.79 -2.44
C GLU A 67 -4.77 -14.97 -1.91
N LEU A 68 -3.80 -15.66 -1.32
CA LEU A 68 -2.53 -15.09 -0.89
C LEU A 68 -1.63 -14.91 -2.13
N LYS A 69 -1.18 -13.67 -2.37
CA LYS A 69 -0.38 -13.30 -3.53
C LYS A 69 1.10 -13.08 -3.19
N GLU A 70 1.39 -12.55 -2.01
CA GLU A 70 2.75 -12.18 -1.62
C GLU A 70 2.92 -12.26 -0.10
N ILE A 71 4.13 -12.60 0.33
CA ILE A 71 4.60 -12.48 1.71
C ILE A 71 5.91 -11.70 1.71
N MET A 72 6.05 -10.75 2.62
CA MET A 72 7.32 -10.15 2.98
C MET A 72 7.61 -10.37 4.46
N ILE A 73 8.81 -10.87 4.75
CA ILE A 73 9.30 -11.06 6.11
C ILE A 73 10.14 -9.85 6.50
N PHE A 74 9.78 -9.27 7.64
CA PHE A 74 10.58 -8.28 8.33
C PHE A 74 10.93 -8.77 9.74
N ASP A 75 11.87 -8.10 10.38
CA ASP A 75 12.29 -8.45 11.74
C ASP A 75 11.18 -8.25 12.79
N ASN A 76 10.24 -7.31 12.60
CA ASN A 76 9.14 -7.10 13.54
C ASN A 76 7.87 -7.91 13.22
N ASN A 77 7.63 -8.31 11.97
CA ASN A 77 6.42 -9.03 11.54
C ASN A 77 6.55 -9.57 10.11
N ALA A 78 5.58 -10.40 9.69
CA ALA A 78 5.37 -10.67 8.27
C ALA A 78 4.21 -9.83 7.73
N TYR A 79 4.38 -9.27 6.55
CA TYR A 79 3.33 -8.69 5.72
C TYR A 79 2.82 -9.73 4.72
N ALA A 80 1.53 -9.71 4.43
CA ALA A 80 0.92 -10.53 3.40
C ALA A 80 -0.12 -9.77 2.58
N ARG A 81 -0.02 -9.88 1.25
CA ARG A 81 -0.97 -9.32 0.30
C ARG A 81 -2.00 -10.37 -0.11
N ILE A 82 -3.27 -10.05 0.09
CA ILE A 82 -4.40 -10.87 -0.38
C ILE A 82 -5.05 -10.19 -1.57
N VAL A 83 -5.33 -10.95 -2.63
CA VAL A 83 -5.98 -10.46 -3.85
C VAL A 83 -7.30 -11.20 -4.11
N GLU A 84 -8.18 -10.55 -4.85
CA GLU A 84 -9.31 -11.22 -5.50
C GLU A 84 -8.87 -11.93 -6.77
N LYS A 85 -9.16 -13.22 -6.90
CA LYS A 85 -8.90 -13.99 -8.12
C LYS A 85 -9.67 -13.46 -9.31
N SER A 86 -10.91 -13.02 -9.09
CA SER A 86 -11.78 -12.54 -10.15
C SER A 86 -11.33 -11.23 -10.80
N THR A 87 -10.60 -10.38 -10.08
CA THR A 87 -10.22 -9.03 -10.53
C THR A 87 -8.71 -8.77 -10.51
N ALA A 88 -7.93 -9.61 -9.83
CA ALA A 88 -6.52 -9.39 -9.47
C ALA A 88 -6.27 -8.14 -8.60
N ILE A 89 -7.32 -7.48 -8.10
CA ILE A 89 -7.18 -6.32 -7.21
C ILE A 89 -6.87 -6.81 -5.79
N GLY A 90 -5.96 -6.10 -5.12
CA GLY A 90 -5.69 -6.25 -3.70
C GLY A 90 -6.95 -6.12 -2.87
N ALA A 91 -7.33 -7.23 -2.23
CA ALA A 91 -8.45 -7.30 -1.31
C ALA A 91 -8.06 -6.66 0.01
N MET A 92 -6.96 -7.09 0.62
CA MET A 92 -6.51 -6.61 1.92
C MET A 92 -5.02 -6.88 2.14
N GLU A 93 -4.44 -6.08 3.02
CA GLU A 93 -3.09 -6.25 3.56
C GLU A 93 -3.19 -6.79 4.98
N LEU A 94 -2.41 -7.82 5.29
CA LEU A 94 -2.42 -8.50 6.57
C LEU A 94 -1.03 -8.49 7.19
N LEU A 95 -1.00 -8.41 8.52
CA LEU A 95 0.20 -8.63 9.33
C LEU A 95 0.08 -9.95 10.07
N VAL A 96 1.21 -10.64 10.22
CA VAL A 96 1.37 -11.80 11.08
C VAL A 96 2.31 -11.46 12.22
N ASP A 97 1.81 -11.56 13.44
CA ASP A 97 2.63 -11.37 14.65
C ASP A 97 3.60 -12.55 14.83
N PRO A 98 4.91 -12.31 14.94
CA PRO A 98 5.92 -13.37 14.99
C PRO A 98 5.87 -14.22 16.27
N SER A 99 5.32 -13.68 17.37
CA SER A 99 5.25 -14.39 18.66
C SER A 99 4.03 -15.31 18.77
N THR A 100 2.90 -14.87 18.24
CA THR A 100 1.59 -15.51 18.43
C THR A 100 1.03 -16.15 17.17
N LEU A 101 1.60 -15.83 15.99
CA LEU A 101 1.06 -16.17 14.67
C LEU A 101 -0.35 -15.62 14.41
N SER A 102 -0.76 -14.62 15.18
CA SER A 102 -2.04 -13.94 14.97
C SER A 102 -2.00 -13.16 13.67
N VAL A 103 -3.04 -13.32 12.85
CA VAL A 103 -3.21 -12.60 11.58
C VAL A 103 -4.25 -11.50 11.75
N TYR A 104 -3.90 -10.27 11.38
CA TYR A 104 -4.78 -9.12 11.50
C TYR A 104 -4.57 -8.11 10.38
N PRO A 105 -5.58 -7.26 10.07
CA PRO A 105 -5.44 -6.21 9.07
C PRO A 105 -4.27 -5.28 9.36
N GLU A 106 -3.50 -4.96 8.33
CA GLU A 106 -2.46 -3.94 8.43
C GLU A 106 -3.03 -2.57 8.77
N TYR A 107 -2.31 -1.82 9.62
CA TYR A 107 -2.67 -0.47 10.01
C TYR A 107 -2.55 0.52 8.84
N GLY A 108 -3.28 1.63 8.91
CA GLY A 108 -3.14 2.68 7.90
C GLY A 108 -3.99 2.44 6.64
N PRO A 109 -3.44 2.47 5.41
CA PRO A 109 -4.17 2.43 4.14
C PRO A 109 -5.22 1.33 4.03
N ASN A 110 -4.86 0.09 4.40
CA ASN A 110 -5.79 -1.03 4.41
C ASN A 110 -7.02 -0.82 5.31
N MET A 111 -6.90 -0.07 6.40
CA MET A 111 -8.02 0.23 7.29
C MET A 111 -8.74 1.53 6.96
N MET A 112 -8.01 2.55 6.50
CA MET A 112 -8.50 3.92 6.30
C MET A 112 -8.97 4.19 4.86
N TRP A 113 -8.31 3.61 3.86
CA TRP A 113 -8.51 3.90 2.44
C TRP A 113 -9.16 2.76 1.67
N ASN A 114 -9.08 1.51 2.18
CA ASN A 114 -9.73 0.38 1.54
C ASN A 114 -11.26 0.49 1.57
N GLN A 115 -11.84 0.73 0.38
CA GLN A 115 -13.26 0.97 0.19
C GLN A 115 -14.12 -0.29 0.24
N LYS A 116 -13.53 -1.49 0.15
CA LYS A 116 -14.26 -2.76 0.10
C LYS A 116 -14.02 -3.63 1.34
N TYR A 117 -12.79 -3.73 1.81
CA TYR A 117 -12.42 -4.61 2.92
C TYR A 117 -11.97 -3.87 4.20
N GLY A 118 -11.74 -2.55 4.13
CA GLY A 118 -11.39 -1.74 5.29
C GLY A 118 -12.60 -1.36 6.14
N HIS A 119 -12.37 -0.52 7.16
CA HIS A 119 -13.46 -0.01 8.00
C HIS A 119 -14.49 0.83 7.23
N MET A 120 -14.08 1.45 6.13
CA MET A 120 -14.96 2.16 5.20
C MET A 120 -15.84 1.22 4.36
N GLY A 121 -15.43 -0.04 4.17
CA GLY A 121 -16.12 -1.07 3.39
C GLY A 121 -17.21 -1.85 4.14
N GLY A 122 -17.50 -1.49 5.40
CA GLY A 122 -18.65 -2.02 6.14
C GLY A 122 -18.38 -3.21 7.06
N TYR A 123 -17.11 -3.58 7.31
CA TYR A 123 -16.73 -4.59 8.32
C TYR A 123 -16.57 -4.04 9.76
N GLY A 124 -16.78 -2.72 9.97
CA GLY A 124 -16.86 -2.12 11.31
C GLY A 124 -18.27 -2.23 11.92
N MET A 125 -18.34 -2.30 13.25
CA MET A 125 -19.50 -2.51 14.16
C MET A 125 -20.76 -1.63 13.98
N LEU A 126 -20.92 -0.92 12.86
CA LEU A 126 -22.09 -0.10 12.51
C LEU A 126 -22.64 -0.48 11.12
N GLY A 127 -22.97 -1.77 10.99
CA GLY A 127 -24.12 -2.25 10.23
C GLY A 127 -24.31 -1.68 8.83
N GLY A 128 -23.66 -2.30 7.84
CA GLY A 128 -24.35 -2.99 6.74
C GLY A 128 -25.47 -2.29 5.97
N MET A 129 -25.52 -0.94 5.90
CA MET A 129 -26.65 -0.26 5.25
C MET A 129 -26.30 0.89 4.31
N PHE A 130 -25.02 1.21 4.06
CA PHE A 130 -24.69 2.23 3.06
C PHE A 130 -23.50 1.83 2.19
N ARG A 131 -23.79 1.80 0.89
CA ARG A 131 -22.88 1.67 -0.28
C ARG A 131 -22.65 0.27 -0.82
N LYS A 132 -23.73 -0.35 -1.30
CA LYS A 132 -23.63 -0.94 -2.65
C LYS A 132 -23.52 0.23 -3.64
N SER A 133 -22.58 0.14 -4.58
CA SER A 133 -22.43 1.01 -5.76
C SER A 133 -21.59 2.28 -5.61
N SER A 134 -20.29 2.13 -5.84
CA SER A 134 -19.63 2.81 -6.97
C SER A 134 -18.50 1.91 -7.41
N ASP A 135 -18.07 2.04 -8.66
CA ASP A 135 -16.94 1.32 -9.27
C ASP A 135 -15.66 1.56 -8.42
N SER A 136 -15.49 0.83 -7.33
CA SER A 136 -14.48 1.11 -6.29
C SER A 136 -13.05 0.87 -6.78
N SER A 137 -12.90 0.33 -7.99
CA SER A 137 -11.66 0.20 -8.75
C SER A 137 -11.32 1.44 -9.59
N GLN A 138 -12.28 2.34 -9.85
CA GLN A 138 -12.03 3.57 -10.63
C GLN A 138 -11.42 4.65 -9.74
N MET A 139 -10.11 4.59 -9.61
CA MET A 139 -9.28 5.60 -8.96
C MET A 139 -9.02 6.75 -9.94
N SER A 140 -9.00 8.00 -9.45
CA SER A 140 -8.68 9.16 -10.28
C SER A 140 -7.20 9.34 -10.49
N VAL A 141 -6.38 8.81 -9.58
CA VAL A 141 -4.93 8.66 -9.74
C VAL A 141 -4.67 7.35 -10.47
N THR A 142 -3.91 7.36 -11.56
CA THR A 142 -3.53 6.13 -12.28
C THR A 142 -2.34 5.43 -11.60
N PRO A 143 -2.05 4.15 -11.92
CA PRO A 143 -0.87 3.46 -11.39
C PRO A 143 0.44 4.21 -11.70
N GLU A 144 0.57 4.75 -12.92
CA GLU A 144 1.75 5.52 -13.33
C GLU A 144 1.88 6.84 -12.57
N GLU A 145 0.76 7.52 -12.31
CA GLU A 145 0.75 8.72 -11.48
C GLU A 145 1.10 8.39 -10.03
N ALA A 146 0.61 7.27 -9.49
CA ALA A 146 0.96 6.80 -8.16
C ALA A 146 2.46 6.52 -8.03
N LEU A 147 3.08 5.85 -9.01
CA LEU A 147 4.52 5.63 -9.06
C LEU A 147 5.31 6.96 -9.11
N GLN A 148 4.84 7.93 -9.90
CA GLN A 148 5.48 9.25 -9.96
C GLN A 148 5.40 9.99 -8.63
N ILE A 149 4.23 9.99 -7.98
CA ILE A 149 4.01 10.60 -6.66
C ILE A 149 4.92 9.93 -5.62
N ALA A 150 4.95 8.61 -5.59
CA ALA A 150 5.80 7.81 -4.71
C ALA A 150 7.28 8.13 -4.93
N GLN A 151 7.74 8.14 -6.18
CA GLN A 151 9.14 8.42 -6.50
C GLN A 151 9.54 9.85 -6.11
N GLN A 152 8.66 10.83 -6.33
CA GLN A 152 8.91 12.22 -5.90
C GLN A 152 9.03 12.33 -4.38
N TYR A 153 8.18 11.62 -3.63
CA TYR A 153 8.29 11.56 -2.17
C TYR A 153 9.62 10.93 -1.74
N LEU A 154 10.02 9.80 -2.34
CA LEU A 154 11.30 9.14 -2.05
C LEU A 154 12.50 10.02 -2.40
N ASP A 155 12.51 10.69 -3.54
CA ASP A 155 13.63 11.57 -3.93
C ASP A 155 13.83 12.74 -2.95
N GLN A 156 12.74 13.22 -2.32
CA GLN A 156 12.79 14.30 -1.32
C GLN A 156 13.18 13.81 0.08
N GLN A 157 12.57 12.72 0.54
CA GLN A 157 12.69 12.27 1.93
C GLN A 157 13.80 11.22 2.11
N PHE A 158 14.06 10.41 1.09
CA PHE A 158 15.00 9.28 1.12
C PHE A 158 15.84 9.21 -0.18
N PRO A 159 16.74 10.18 -0.42
CA PRO A 159 17.51 10.24 -1.66
C PRO A 159 18.24 8.92 -1.99
N GLY A 160 18.08 8.49 -3.24
CA GLY A 160 18.68 7.26 -3.75
C GLY A 160 17.90 5.98 -3.47
N TYR A 161 16.70 6.07 -2.90
CA TYR A 161 15.69 5.00 -2.94
C TYR A 161 14.80 5.17 -4.17
N LYS A 162 14.23 4.06 -4.63
CA LYS A 162 13.38 4.01 -5.83
C LYS A 162 12.10 3.24 -5.54
N THR A 163 11.06 3.49 -6.32
CA THR A 163 9.90 2.59 -6.33
C THR A 163 10.25 1.27 -7.02
N ALA A 164 9.49 0.21 -6.76
CA ALA A 164 9.39 -0.91 -7.70
C ALA A 164 8.77 -0.46 -9.04
N ALA A 165 8.75 -1.38 -10.00
CA ALA A 165 8.24 -1.12 -11.35
C ALA A 165 6.72 -0.96 -11.39
N ASP A 166 6.02 -1.68 -10.53
CA ASP A 166 4.57 -1.79 -10.52
C ASP A 166 3.98 -1.14 -9.26
N ALA A 167 2.74 -0.67 -9.38
CA ALA A 167 1.92 -0.21 -8.27
C ALA A 167 0.74 -1.16 -8.08
N ASP A 168 0.72 -1.89 -6.97
CA ASP A 168 -0.28 -2.89 -6.70
C ASP A 168 -1.61 -2.21 -6.32
N PRO A 169 -2.69 -2.41 -7.10
CA PRO A 169 -3.95 -1.73 -6.84
C PRO A 169 -4.72 -2.41 -5.72
N PHE A 170 -5.23 -1.61 -4.80
CA PHE A 170 -6.27 -1.96 -3.85
C PHE A 170 -7.49 -1.08 -4.08
N TYR A 171 -8.61 -1.42 -3.44
CA TYR A 171 -9.82 -0.61 -3.53
C TYR A 171 -9.65 0.75 -2.84
N GLY A 172 -9.17 1.76 -3.58
CA GLY A 172 -9.03 3.15 -3.13
C GLY A 172 -7.60 3.63 -2.88
N TYR A 173 -6.59 2.79 -3.09
CA TYR A 173 -5.18 3.14 -2.95
C TYR A 173 -4.29 2.15 -3.72
N TYR A 174 -3.02 2.50 -3.85
CA TYR A 174 -1.96 1.63 -4.35
C TYR A 174 -0.96 1.34 -3.23
N THR A 175 -0.39 0.15 -3.20
CA THR A 175 0.82 -0.16 -2.42
C THR A 175 1.99 -0.36 -3.38
N ILE A 176 3.15 0.20 -3.01
CA ILE A 176 4.33 0.27 -3.86
C ILE A 176 5.55 -0.06 -3.01
N ASP A 177 6.31 -1.06 -3.43
CA ASP A 177 7.56 -1.42 -2.77
C ASP A 177 8.63 -0.35 -2.96
N ILE A 178 9.43 -0.19 -1.92
CA ILE A 178 10.57 0.71 -1.88
C ILE A 178 11.84 -0.11 -2.08
N MET A 179 12.57 0.25 -3.13
CA MET A 179 13.77 -0.41 -3.59
C MET A 179 15.03 0.38 -3.24
N LYS A 180 16.07 -0.35 -2.82
CA LYS A 180 17.44 0.15 -2.71
C LYS A 180 18.40 -0.84 -3.35
N ASP A 181 19.22 -0.36 -4.29
CA ASP A 181 20.21 -1.18 -5.00
C ASP A 181 19.61 -2.48 -5.60
N GLY A 182 18.37 -2.36 -6.11
CA GLY A 182 17.63 -3.46 -6.73
C GLY A 182 16.98 -4.45 -5.74
N ARG A 183 16.94 -4.15 -4.44
CA ARG A 183 16.31 -4.99 -3.40
C ARG A 183 15.16 -4.27 -2.70
N PRO A 184 14.06 -4.97 -2.36
CA PRO A 184 13.02 -4.42 -1.50
C PRO A 184 13.58 -4.07 -0.12
N THR A 185 13.05 -3.00 0.46
CA THR A 185 13.46 -2.49 1.78
C THR A 185 12.29 -2.08 2.67
N GLY A 186 11.08 -2.10 2.12
CA GLY A 186 9.85 -1.63 2.76
C GLY A 186 8.85 -1.24 1.68
N MET A 187 7.78 -0.55 2.07
CA MET A 187 6.71 -0.16 1.16
C MET A 187 6.10 1.17 1.58
N LEU A 188 5.40 1.81 0.65
CA LEU A 188 4.52 2.94 0.91
C LEU A 188 3.20 2.72 0.16
N SER A 189 2.18 3.45 0.55
CA SER A 189 0.93 3.51 -0.22
C SER A 189 0.63 4.91 -0.71
N VAL A 190 -0.08 4.99 -1.84
CA VAL A 190 -0.59 6.23 -2.42
C VAL A 190 -2.11 6.15 -2.52
N ASN A 191 -2.81 7.13 -1.94
CA ASN A 191 -4.25 7.20 -2.02
C ASN A 191 -4.72 7.43 -3.47
N GLY A 192 -5.64 6.60 -3.95
CA GLY A 192 -6.09 6.58 -5.35
C GLY A 192 -6.95 7.75 -5.79
N TYR A 193 -7.32 8.65 -4.87
CA TYR A 193 -8.19 9.78 -5.15
C TYR A 193 -7.50 11.13 -5.02
N ASN A 194 -6.62 11.29 -4.03
CA ASN A 194 -5.97 12.57 -3.73
C ASN A 194 -4.44 12.53 -3.79
N GLY A 195 -3.83 11.37 -4.09
CA GLY A 195 -2.38 11.22 -4.20
C GLY A 195 -1.63 11.32 -2.87
N GLN A 196 -2.32 11.26 -1.73
CA GLN A 196 -1.67 11.29 -0.42
C GLN A 196 -0.76 10.06 -0.25
N VAL A 197 0.49 10.29 0.17
CA VAL A 197 1.47 9.24 0.45
C VAL A 197 1.39 8.82 1.92
N TYR A 198 1.49 7.52 2.16
CA TYR A 198 1.61 6.91 3.48
C TYR A 198 2.82 5.97 3.51
N LEU A 199 3.84 6.29 4.31
CA LEU A 199 5.02 5.43 4.47
C LEU A 199 4.78 4.38 5.57
N HIS A 200 4.99 3.10 5.26
CA HIS A 200 4.87 2.01 6.24
C HIS A 200 6.17 1.90 7.03
N THR A 201 6.15 2.35 8.29
CA THR A 201 7.37 2.51 9.11
C THR A 201 7.52 1.46 10.21
N TRP A 202 6.53 0.59 10.41
CA TRP A 202 6.48 -0.35 11.54
C TRP A 202 7.06 -1.73 11.25
N HIS A 203 7.27 -2.10 10.00
CA HIS A 203 7.74 -3.45 9.67
C HIS A 203 9.16 -3.75 10.16
N GLY A 204 10.01 -2.72 10.24
CA GLY A 204 11.43 -2.88 10.56
C GLY A 204 12.26 -3.28 9.34
N ALA A 205 13.30 -4.08 9.52
CA ALA A 205 14.24 -4.44 8.45
C ALA A 205 13.71 -5.58 7.59
N PHE A 206 13.75 -5.42 6.26
CA PHE A 206 13.41 -6.48 5.32
C PHE A 206 14.39 -7.65 5.39
N ILE A 207 13.86 -8.88 5.36
CA ILE A 207 14.63 -10.13 5.45
C ILE A 207 14.52 -10.92 4.15
N GLU A 208 13.30 -11.32 3.77
CA GLU A 208 13.02 -12.11 2.58
C GLU A 208 11.58 -11.92 2.10
N MET A 209 11.28 -12.39 0.89
CA MET A 209 9.93 -12.37 0.33
C MET A 209 9.61 -13.62 -0.48
N TRP A 210 8.32 -13.85 -0.67
CA TRP A 210 7.74 -14.86 -1.56
C TRP A 210 6.59 -14.25 -2.35
N GLU A 211 6.48 -14.62 -3.63
CA GLU A 211 5.41 -14.22 -4.55
C GLU A 211 5.04 -15.37 -5.51
#